data_AF-A0A9D6RWU9-F1
#
_entry.id   AF-A0A9D6RWU9-F1
#
_cell.length_a   1.000
_cell.length_b   1.000
_cell.length_c   1.000
_cell.angle_alpha   90.00
_cell.angle_beta   90.00
_cell.angle_gamma   90.00
#
_symmetry.space_group_name_H-M   'P 1'
#
loop_
_entity.id
_entity.type
_entity.pdbx_description
1 polymer ?
#
loop_
_entity_poly.entity_id
_entity_poly.type
_entity_poly.pdbx_seq_one_letter_code
_entity_poly.pdbx_strand_id
1 'polypeptide(L)'
;MKNQTRLTIPMNKELRTRLKERASNLGFDSAQALLRYVSKAIIDERSITFGAGDDWGEPSPRAARRLNRWAKEAIALSRAGKLKSYTSAKEFMKDLNRDIGKTD
;
A
#
# COMPACT_ATOMS: atom_id res chain seq x y z
N MET A 1 -7.60 24.57 27.24
CA MET A 1 -6.12 24.75 27.34
C MET A 1 -5.48 24.24 26.06
N LYS A 2 -4.49 24.95 25.50
CA LYS A 2 -3.70 24.43 24.38
C LYS A 2 -2.74 23.35 24.89
N ASN A 3 -3.06 22.07 24.67
CA ASN A 3 -2.21 20.92 25.00
C ASN A 3 -1.08 20.72 23.97
N GLN A 4 -0.44 21.80 23.53
CA GLN A 4 0.65 21.75 22.55
C GLN A 4 2.00 21.87 23.25
N THR A 5 2.90 20.91 22.99
CA THR A 5 4.26 20.91 23.53
C THR A 5 5.28 21.18 22.42
N ARG A 6 6.33 21.94 22.72
CA ARG A 6 7.40 22.27 21.77
C ARG A 6 8.54 21.25 21.87
N LEU A 7 8.89 20.64 20.74
CA LEU A 7 10.10 19.85 20.58
C LEU A 7 11.15 20.67 19.81
N THR A 8 12.40 20.70 20.30
CA THR A 8 13.52 21.36 19.63
C THR A 8 14.56 20.30 19.27
N ILE A 9 14.89 20.20 17.99
CA ILE A 9 15.82 19.21 17.46
C ILE A 9 17.01 19.96 16.85
N PRO A 10 18.21 19.87 17.43
CA PRO A 10 19.43 20.39 16.81
C PRO A 10 19.67 19.68 15.49
N MET A 11 19.87 20.44 14.41
CA MET A 11 20.14 19.92 13.08
C MET A 11 21.17 20.80 12.39
N ASN A 12 22.02 20.20 11.55
CA ASN A 12 22.87 21.00 10.68
C ASN A 12 22.00 21.78 9.66
N LYS A 13 22.54 22.88 9.14
CA LYS A 13 21.80 23.79 8.26
C LYS A 13 21.37 23.10 6.96
N GLU A 14 22.25 22.30 6.38
CA GLU A 14 22.00 21.62 5.10
C GLU A 14 20.85 20.61 5.19
N LEU A 15 20.86 19.74 6.21
CA LEU A 15 19.80 18.77 6.46
C LEU A 15 18.46 19.48 6.67
N ARG A 16 18.45 20.57 7.45
CA ARG A 16 17.24 21.37 7.64
C ARG A 16 16.69 21.91 6.31
N THR A 17 17.57 22.42 5.45
CA THR A 17 17.17 22.94 4.13
C THR A 17 16.61 21.83 3.25
N ARG A 18 17.33 20.72 3.11
CA ARG A 18 16.91 19.56 2.31
C ARG A 18 15.61 18.93 2.82
N LEU A 19 15.42 18.88 4.15
CA LEU A 19 14.17 18.40 4.76
C LEU A 19 13.00 19.32 4.42
N LYS A 20 13.21 20.65 4.41
CA LYS A 20 12.18 21.62 4.01
C LYS A 20 11.78 21.44 2.55
N GLU A 21 12.75 21.29 1.66
CA GLU A 21 12.52 21.02 0.23
C GLU A 21 11.76 19.71 0.04
N ARG A 22 12.21 18.63 0.72
CA ARG A 22 11.53 17.33 0.63
C ARG A 22 10.10 17.39 1.16
N ALA A 23 9.86 18.09 2.27
CA ALA A 23 8.52 18.28 2.82
C ALA A 23 7.61 19.01 1.81
N SER A 24 8.12 20.07 1.17
CA SER A 24 7.39 20.79 0.13
C SER A 24 7.08 19.90 -1.08
N ASN A 25 8.04 19.10 -1.54
CA ASN A 25 7.85 18.18 -2.66
C ASN A 25 6.82 17.08 -2.36
N LEU A 26 6.62 16.75 -1.09
CA LEU A 26 5.60 15.81 -0.62
C LEU A 26 4.25 16.49 -0.31
N GLY A 27 4.11 17.81 -0.56
CA GLY A 27 2.88 18.57 -0.35
C GLY A 27 2.63 19.05 1.08
N PHE A 28 3.62 18.96 1.99
CA PHE A 28 3.49 19.51 3.33
C PHE A 28 3.77 21.03 3.34
N ASP A 29 3.06 21.75 4.20
CA ASP A 29 3.25 23.19 4.43
C ASP A 29 4.63 23.54 5.02
N SER A 30 5.28 22.58 5.68
CA SER A 30 6.50 22.78 6.44
C SER A 30 7.18 21.45 6.79
N ALA A 31 8.50 21.52 7.05
CA ALA A 31 9.26 20.40 7.62
C ALA A 31 8.69 19.95 8.98
N GLN A 32 8.10 20.87 9.75
CA GLN A 32 7.49 20.53 11.03
C GLN A 32 6.22 19.70 10.87
N ALA A 33 5.38 19.99 9.87
CA ALA A 33 4.20 19.19 9.59
C ALA A 33 4.56 17.77 9.14
N LEU A 34 5.58 17.64 8.28
CA LEU A 34 6.11 16.33 7.91
C LEU A 34 6.56 15.53 9.15
N LEU A 35 7.33 16.15 10.06
CA LEU A 35 7.80 15.49 11.28
C LEU A 35 6.64 15.09 12.20
N ARG A 36 5.62 15.94 12.37
CA ARG A 36 4.43 15.60 13.16
C ARG A 36 3.67 14.42 12.56
N TYR A 37 3.52 14.39 11.24
CA TYR A 37 2.86 13.31 10.52
C TYR A 37 3.60 11.97 10.70
N VAL A 38 4.92 11.95 10.47
CA VAL A 38 5.75 10.75 10.66
C VAL A 38 5.70 10.27 12.11
N SER A 39 5.84 11.19 13.07
CA SER A 39 5.80 10.85 14.50
C SER A 39 4.46 10.19 14.88
N LYS A 40 3.35 10.73 14.38
CA LYS A 40 2.02 10.17 14.63
C LYS A 40 1.86 8.80 13.99
N ALA A 41 2.33 8.62 12.76
CA ALA A 41 2.26 7.32 12.10
C ALA A 41 3.09 6.24 12.78
N ILE A 42 4.27 6.57 13.32
CA ILE A 42 5.07 5.64 14.13
C ILE A 42 4.29 5.20 15.37
N ILE A 43 3.68 6.15 16.10
CA ILE A 43 2.88 5.87 17.30
C ILE A 43 1.62 5.05 16.96
N ASP A 44 1.03 5.28 15.79
CA ASP A 44 -0.14 4.56 15.30
C ASP A 44 0.21 3.23 14.61
N GLU A 45 1.48 2.84 14.57
CA GLU A 45 1.99 1.65 13.86
C GLU A 45 1.58 1.61 12.37
N ARG A 46 1.43 2.78 11.75
CA ARG A 46 1.11 2.91 10.32
C ARG A 46 2.37 2.82 9.48
N SER A 47 2.32 1.99 8.43
CA SER A 47 3.32 2.01 7.38
C SER A 47 3.14 3.24 6.49
N ILE A 48 4.21 4.01 6.28
CA ILE A 48 4.24 5.12 5.33
C ILE A 48 5.34 4.89 4.31
N THR A 49 4.98 4.99 3.03
CA THR A 49 5.93 4.98 1.93
C THR A 49 6.00 6.36 1.28
N PHE A 50 7.17 6.98 1.27
CA PHE A 50 7.39 8.31 0.66
C PHE A 50 7.83 8.24 -0.81
N GLY A 51 7.43 7.19 -1.53
CA GLY A 51 7.66 7.04 -2.97
C GLY A 51 9.10 6.72 -3.38
N ALA A 52 9.90 6.10 -2.51
CA ALA A 52 11.17 5.48 -2.91
C ALA A 52 10.93 3.98 -3.10
N GLY A 53 10.50 3.63 -4.31
CA GLY A 53 10.14 2.27 -4.71
C GLY A 53 8.72 2.25 -5.26
N ASP A 54 8.61 2.08 -6.57
CA ASP A 54 7.46 1.40 -7.21
C ASP A 54 7.43 -0.09 -6.80
N ASP A 55 7.79 -0.40 -5.55
CA ASP A 55 7.59 -1.70 -4.96
C ASP A 55 6.14 -1.78 -4.50
N TRP A 56 5.25 -1.90 -5.48
CA TRP A 56 4.07 -2.76 -5.32
C TRP A 56 4.46 -4.25 -5.11
N GLY A 57 5.72 -4.52 -4.71
CA GLY A 57 6.36 -5.82 -4.58
C GLY A 57 6.29 -6.56 -5.90
N GLU A 58 7.34 -6.52 -6.72
CA GLU A 58 7.41 -7.45 -7.85
C GLU A 58 7.14 -8.88 -7.32
N PRO A 59 6.12 -9.58 -7.85
CA PRO A 59 5.80 -10.90 -7.35
C PRO A 59 7.03 -11.79 -7.53
N SER A 60 7.41 -12.52 -6.47
CA SER A 60 8.53 -13.47 -6.55
C SER A 60 8.45 -14.31 -7.83
N PRO A 61 9.57 -14.77 -8.43
CA PRO A 61 9.52 -15.55 -9.68
C PRO A 61 8.59 -16.77 -9.63
N ARG A 62 8.37 -17.33 -8.44
CA ARG A 62 7.37 -18.39 -8.20
C ARG A 62 5.93 -17.86 -8.26
N ALA A 63 5.64 -16.73 -7.61
CA ALA A 63 4.34 -16.08 -7.65
C ALA A 63 3.99 -15.60 -9.06
N ALA A 64 4.93 -14.97 -9.77
CA ALA A 64 4.76 -14.53 -11.15
C ALA A 64 4.40 -15.71 -12.09
N ARG A 65 5.12 -16.84 -11.98
CA ARG A 65 4.80 -18.05 -12.76
C ARG A 65 3.42 -18.61 -12.47
N ARG A 66 3.00 -18.61 -11.19
CA ARG A 66 1.66 -19.06 -10.79
C ARG A 66 0.56 -18.14 -11.35
N LEU A 67 0.72 -16.83 -11.19
CA LEU A 67 -0.23 -15.83 -11.69
C LEU A 67 -0.35 -15.88 -13.21
N ASN A 68 0.78 -15.97 -13.93
CA ASN A 68 0.79 -16.09 -15.37
C ASN A 68 0.11 -17.37 -15.87
N ARG A 69 0.21 -18.48 -15.11
CA ARG A 69 -0.50 -19.72 -15.43
C ARG A 69 -2.01 -19.54 -15.25
N TRP A 70 -2.44 -19.04 -14.10
CA TRP A 70 -3.86 -18.77 -13.83
C TRP A 70 -4.48 -17.81 -14.84
N ALA A 71 -3.74 -16.78 -15.25
CA ALA A 71 -4.18 -15.85 -16.29
C ALA A 71 -4.42 -16.58 -17.62
N LYS A 72 -3.50 -17.45 -18.06
CA LYS A 72 -3.66 -18.25 -19.28
C LYS A 72 -4.86 -19.19 -19.21
N GLU A 73 -5.05 -19.86 -18.07
CA GLU A 73 -6.18 -20.76 -17.83
C GLU A 73 -7.51 -20.00 -17.85
N ALA A 74 -7.58 -18.84 -17.19
CA ALA A 74 -8.77 -17.99 -17.17
C ALA A 74 -9.13 -17.48 -18.58
N ILE A 75 -8.14 -17.05 -19.38
CA ILE A 75 -8.35 -16.64 -20.78
C ILE A 75 -8.89 -17.81 -21.61
N ALA A 76 -8.34 -19.02 -21.45
CA ALA A 76 -8.81 -20.20 -22.18
C ALA A 76 -10.26 -20.57 -21.80
N LEU A 77 -10.58 -20.57 -20.50
CA LEU A 77 -11.94 -20.82 -20.01
C LEU A 77 -12.92 -19.75 -20.48
N SER A 78 -12.49 -18.48 -20.52
CA SER A 78 -13.32 -17.37 -21.02
C SER A 78 -13.64 -17.56 -22.49
N ARG A 79 -12.65 -17.91 -23.32
CA ARG A 79 -12.85 -18.17 -24.76
C ARG A 79 -13.74 -19.38 -25.01
N ALA A 80 -13.67 -20.39 -24.14
CA ALA A 80 -14.53 -21.56 -24.22
C ALA A 80 -15.95 -21.34 -23.65
N GLY A 81 -16.27 -20.14 -23.14
CA GLY A 81 -17.56 -19.87 -22.47
C GLY A 81 -17.75 -20.64 -21.16
N LYS A 82 -16.67 -21.20 -20.60
CA LYS A 82 -16.66 -22.02 -19.38
C LYS A 82 -16.18 -21.26 -18.15
N LEU A 83 -15.75 -20.00 -18.32
CA LEU A 83 -15.37 -19.17 -17.19
C LEU A 83 -16.61 -18.84 -16.38
N LYS A 84 -16.58 -19.19 -15.10
CA LYS A 84 -17.69 -18.93 -14.20
C LYS A 84 -17.89 -17.43 -14.04
N SER A 85 -19.05 -16.96 -14.47
CA SER A 85 -19.52 -15.59 -14.28
C SER A 85 -20.47 -15.53 -13.10
N TYR A 86 -20.51 -14.39 -12.42
CA TYR A 86 -21.44 -14.14 -11.32
C TYR A 86 -22.37 -13.00 -11.70
N THR A 87 -23.63 -13.11 -11.32
CA THR A 87 -24.64 -12.07 -11.60
C THR A 87 -24.76 -11.07 -10.45
N SER A 88 -24.22 -11.41 -9.27
CA SER A 88 -24.20 -10.53 -8.10
C SER A 88 -22.96 -10.73 -7.24
N ALA A 89 -22.57 -9.67 -6.51
CA ALA A 89 -21.47 -9.74 -5.55
C ALA A 89 -21.73 -10.80 -4.45
N LYS A 90 -23.00 -10.99 -4.04
CA LYS A 90 -23.37 -11.98 -3.02
C LYS A 90 -23.09 -13.41 -3.48
N GLU A 91 -23.38 -13.72 -4.73
CA GLU A 91 -23.12 -15.02 -5.34
C GLU A 91 -21.62 -15.30 -5.42
N PHE A 92 -20.84 -14.30 -5.86
CA PHE A 92 -19.38 -14.37 -5.89
C PHE A 92 -18.78 -14.63 -4.50
N MET A 93 -19.19 -13.86 -3.49
CA MET A 93 -18.67 -14.00 -2.13
C MET A 93 -19.03 -15.34 -1.50
N LYS A 94 -20.20 -15.91 -1.80
CA LYS A 94 -20.58 -17.25 -1.33
C LYS A 94 -19.65 -18.33 -1.90
N ASP A 95 -19.29 -18.22 -3.17
CA ASP A 95 -18.37 -19.16 -3.82
C ASP A 95 -16.94 -19.02 -3.26
N LEU A 96 -16.47 -17.77 -3.12
CA LEU A 96 -15.16 -17.45 -2.56
C LEU A 96 -15.01 -18.00 -1.13
N ASN A 97 -16.00 -17.78 -0.26
CA ASN A 97 -15.96 -18.28 1.12
C ASN A 97 -15.99 -19.81 1.19
N ARG A 98 -16.71 -20.47 0.27
CA ARG A 98 -16.71 -21.94 0.19
C ARG A 98 -15.34 -22.47 -0.20
N ASP A 99 -14.64 -21.79 -1.09
CA ASP A 99 -13.33 -22.24 -1.58
C ASP A 99 -12.22 -21.95 -0.56
N ILE A 100 -12.31 -20.84 0.20
CA ILE A 100 -11.42 -20.57 1.35
C ILE A 100 -11.57 -21.66 2.43
N GLY A 101 -12.79 -22.11 2.72
CA GLY A 101 -13.06 -23.17 3.70
C GLY A 101 -12.69 -24.59 3.28
N LYS A 102 -12.19 -24.79 2.04
CA LYS A 102 -11.69 -26.09 1.52
C LYS A 102 -10.17 -26.18 1.52
N THR A 103 -9.48 -25.14 2.00
CA THR A 103 -8.01 -25.06 1.99
C THR A 103 -7.34 -25.55 3.27
N ASP A 104 -8.09 -26.21 4.16
CA ASP A 104 -7.58 -26.98 5.31
C ASP A 104 -7.42 -28.47 4.97
#